data_AF-A0A524IE83-F1
#
_entry.id   AF-A0A524IE83-F1
#
_cell.length_a   1.000
_cell.length_b   1.000
_cell.length_c   1.000
_cell.angle_alpha   90.00
_cell.angle_beta   90.00
_cell.angle_gamma   90.00
#
_symmetry.space_group_name_H-M   'P 1'
#
loop_
_entity.id
_entity.type
_entity.pdbx_description
1 polymer ?
#
loop_
_entity_poly.entity_id
_entity_poly.type
_entity_poly.pdbx_seq_one_letter_code
_entity_poly.pdbx_strand_id
1 'polypeptide(L)'
;MYSLAWVGLKTPDIFRHAFHSQSVPPLGVNRGHYTDPLTDDLIAEAERTSGSTQQQRIYQSLQARLLDTLPYVPLWYEDNVALSTTAIRGYTLKTDGNFDGLLHIQWAASTTIQPQIARGADP
;
A
#
# COMPACT_ATOMS: atom_id res chain seq x y z
N MET A 1 5.41 17.96 12.98
CA MET A 1 4.65 17.59 11.77
C MET A 1 4.83 16.10 11.57
N TYR A 2 3.75 15.33 11.60
CA TYR A 2 3.80 13.87 11.41
C TYR A 2 3.22 13.56 10.02
N SER A 3 3.91 12.76 9.21
CA SER A 3 3.37 12.20 7.97
C SER A 3 2.93 10.75 8.23
N LEU A 4 1.75 10.38 7.76
CA LEU A 4 1.22 9.02 7.84
C LEU A 4 1.14 8.47 6.41
N ALA A 5 1.83 7.37 6.12
CA ALA A 5 1.72 6.65 4.87
C ALA A 5 1.12 5.26 5.12
N TRP A 6 0.03 4.94 4.45
CA TRP A 6 -0.68 3.67 4.55
C TRP A 6 -0.18 2.73 3.45
N VAL A 7 0.89 1.98 3.70
CA VAL A 7 1.47 1.04 2.73
C VAL A 7 0.79 -0.33 2.84
N GLY A 8 0.38 -0.92 1.72
CA GLY A 8 -0.05 -2.33 1.65
C GLY A 8 -1.46 -2.65 2.17
N LEU A 9 -2.31 -1.65 2.43
CA LEU A 9 -3.70 -1.88 2.83
C LEU A 9 -4.58 -2.27 1.65
N LYS A 10 -4.93 -3.55 1.58
CA LYS A 10 -5.76 -4.15 0.52
C LYS A 10 -7.17 -4.50 1.00
N THR A 11 -7.48 -4.26 2.28
CA THR A 11 -8.72 -4.70 2.92
C THR A 11 -9.48 -3.50 3.48
N PRO A 12 -10.81 -3.44 3.35
CA PRO A 12 -11.60 -2.28 3.79
C PRO A 12 -11.69 -2.07 5.32
N ASP A 13 -11.02 -2.92 6.11
CA ASP A 13 -10.87 -2.84 7.57
C ASP A 13 -10.38 -1.44 8.04
N ILE A 14 -9.62 -0.75 7.18
CA ILE A 14 -9.09 0.58 7.49
C ILE A 14 -10.16 1.61 7.81
N PHE A 15 -11.33 1.53 7.19
CA PHE A 15 -12.36 2.54 7.38
C PHE A 15 -12.87 2.54 8.82
N ARG A 16 -13.13 1.34 9.39
CA ARG A 16 -13.48 1.22 10.80
C ARG A 16 -12.34 1.74 11.66
N HIS A 17 -11.14 1.20 11.45
CA HIS A 17 -10.00 1.48 12.32
C HIS A 17 -9.60 2.97 12.38
N ALA A 18 -9.75 3.69 11.26
CA ALA A 18 -9.34 5.10 11.13
C ALA A 18 -10.48 6.11 11.34
N PHE A 19 -11.73 5.77 11.03
CA PHE A 19 -12.83 6.76 10.98
C PHE A 19 -14.05 6.43 11.84
N HIS A 20 -14.20 5.20 12.34
CA HIS A 20 -15.34 4.90 13.21
C HIS A 20 -15.20 5.66 14.54
N SER A 21 -16.30 6.21 15.06
CA SER A 21 -16.30 7.04 16.28
C SER A 21 -15.79 6.30 17.52
N GLN A 22 -15.97 4.97 17.56
CA GLN A 22 -15.45 4.10 18.63
C GLN A 22 -13.97 3.71 18.46
N SER A 23 -13.34 4.05 17.33
CA SER A 23 -11.94 3.70 17.02
C SER A 23 -10.95 4.80 17.42
N VAL A 24 -11.32 5.60 18.44
CA VAL A 24 -10.41 6.54 19.10
C VAL A 24 -9.34 5.77 19.89
N PRO A 25 -8.06 6.21 19.92
CA PRO A 25 -7.02 5.56 20.70
C PRO A 25 -7.46 5.33 22.17
N PRO A 26 -7.17 4.15 22.76
CA PRO A 26 -6.30 3.08 22.26
C PRO A 26 -6.99 2.03 21.37
N LEU A 27 -8.30 2.15 21.11
CA LEU A 27 -9.10 1.13 20.39
C LEU A 27 -8.93 1.19 18.86
N GLY A 28 -8.35 2.27 18.35
CA GLY A 28 -8.03 2.43 16.93
C GLY A 28 -7.11 3.61 16.67
N VAL A 29 -7.08 4.05 15.41
CA VAL A 29 -6.20 5.12 14.92
C VAL A 29 -6.96 6.38 14.50
N ASN A 30 -8.22 6.53 14.93
CA ASN A 30 -8.98 7.78 14.82
C ASN A 30 -8.42 8.85 15.78
N ARG A 31 -7.22 9.33 15.48
CA ARG A 31 -6.47 10.31 16.28
C ARG A 31 -7.06 11.73 16.18
N GLY A 32 -7.88 11.97 15.16
CA GLY A 32 -8.60 13.23 15.00
C GLY A 32 -9.89 13.30 15.81
N HIS A 33 -10.26 12.23 16.53
CA HIS A 33 -11.55 12.11 17.23
C HIS A 33 -12.75 12.38 16.30
N TYR A 34 -12.61 12.04 15.02
CA TYR A 34 -13.66 12.22 14.02
C TYR A 34 -14.90 11.44 14.43
N THR A 35 -16.07 12.08 14.36
CA THR A 35 -17.35 11.49 14.74
C THR A 35 -18.41 11.96 13.77
N ASP A 36 -19.01 11.01 13.04
CA ASP A 36 -20.10 11.26 12.10
C ASP A 36 -20.99 10.02 12.05
N PRO A 37 -22.24 10.09 12.54
CA PRO A 37 -23.13 8.93 12.60
C PRO A 37 -23.35 8.25 11.24
N LEU A 38 -23.43 9.05 10.17
CA LEU A 38 -23.60 8.51 8.82
C LEU A 38 -22.37 7.71 8.38
N THR A 39 -21.16 8.17 8.72
CA THR A 39 -19.93 7.42 8.47
C THR A 39 -19.93 6.09 9.24
N ASP A 40 -20.29 6.11 10.52
CA ASP A 40 -20.37 4.89 11.35
C ASP A 40 -21.37 3.87 10.76
N ASP A 41 -22.55 4.34 10.34
CA ASP A 41 -23.59 3.51 9.72
C ASP A 41 -23.12 2.90 8.40
N LEU A 42 -22.48 3.69 7.53
CA LEU A 42 -21.93 3.21 6.25
C LEU A 42 -20.84 2.16 6.47
N ILE A 43 -19.96 2.35 7.46
CA ILE A 43 -18.94 1.37 7.83
C ILE A 43 -19.61 0.07 8.29
N ALA A 44 -20.56 0.15 9.21
CA ALA A 44 -21.26 -1.02 9.74
C ALA A 44 -22.08 -1.75 8.65
N GLU A 45 -22.66 -1.02 7.69
CA GLU A 45 -23.39 -1.59 6.55
C GLU A 45 -22.45 -2.31 5.57
N ALA A 46 -21.29 -1.71 5.28
CA ALA A 46 -20.30 -2.31 4.40
C ALA A 46 -19.69 -3.60 4.98
N GLU A 47 -19.51 -3.65 6.31
CA GLU A 47 -19.04 -4.85 7.03
C GLU A 47 -20.07 -5.99 7.04
N ARG A 48 -21.37 -5.66 7.05
CA ARG A 48 -22.47 -6.63 6.97
C ARG A 48 -22.71 -7.14 5.54
N THR A 49 -22.28 -6.38 4.54
CA THR A 49 -22.55 -6.67 3.12
C THR A 49 -21.28 -7.20 2.45
N SER A 50 -21.16 -8.51 2.23
CA SER A 50 -19.91 -9.10 1.68
C SER A 50 -19.99 -9.47 0.20
N GLY A 51 -18.91 -9.20 -0.55
CA GLY A 51 -18.63 -9.80 -1.86
C GLY A 51 -19.57 -9.39 -3.00
N SER A 52 -20.30 -8.29 -2.85
CA SER A 52 -21.33 -7.85 -3.81
C SER A 52 -21.02 -6.47 -4.39
N THR A 53 -21.61 -6.18 -5.56
CA THR A 53 -21.64 -4.81 -6.12
C THR A 53 -22.28 -3.81 -5.15
N GLN A 54 -23.14 -4.28 -4.24
CA GLN A 54 -23.71 -3.44 -3.19
C GLN A 54 -22.65 -2.97 -2.19
N GLN A 55 -21.74 -3.85 -1.77
CA GLN A 55 -20.63 -3.50 -0.89
C GLN A 55 -19.75 -2.39 -1.52
N GLN A 56 -19.47 -2.51 -2.82
CA GLN A 56 -18.70 -1.50 -3.55
C GLN A 56 -19.39 -0.13 -3.56
N ARG A 57 -20.71 -0.09 -3.78
CA ARG A 57 -21.48 1.17 -3.73
C ARG A 57 -21.47 1.80 -2.34
N ILE A 58 -21.56 0.99 -1.28
CA ILE A 58 -21.49 1.51 0.10
C ILE A 58 -20.10 2.13 0.35
N TYR A 59 -19.03 1.46 -0.06
CA TYR A 59 -17.68 2.04 0.05
C TYR A 59 -17.49 3.31 -0.77
N GLN A 60 -18.09 3.42 -1.95
CA GLN A 60 -18.08 4.66 -2.74
C GLN A 60 -18.80 5.80 -2.00
N SER A 61 -19.97 5.54 -1.42
CA SER A 61 -20.70 6.52 -0.61
C SER A 61 -19.90 6.94 0.64
N LEU A 62 -19.25 5.99 1.31
CA LEU A 62 -18.38 6.26 2.45
C LEU A 62 -17.20 7.16 2.06
N GLN A 63 -16.53 6.86 0.95
CA GLN A 63 -15.42 7.68 0.45
C GLN A 63 -15.88 9.10 0.09
N ALA A 64 -17.03 9.24 -0.57
CA ALA A 64 -17.61 10.55 -0.86
C ALA A 64 -17.93 11.34 0.42
N ARG A 65 -18.53 10.68 1.43
CA ARG A 65 -18.82 11.30 2.73
C ARG A 65 -17.56 11.81 3.42
N LEU A 66 -16.49 10.99 3.44
CA LEU A 66 -15.20 11.39 4.02
C LEU A 66 -14.56 12.55 3.26
N LEU A 67 -14.73 12.60 1.93
CA LEU A 67 -14.26 13.74 1.14
C LEU A 67 -15.03 15.02 1.44
N ASP A 68 -16.33 14.92 1.74
CA ASP A 68 -17.17 16.07 2.10
C ASP A 68 -16.90 16.57 3.53
N THR A 69 -16.65 15.67 4.48
CA THR A 69 -16.41 16.02 5.89
C THR A 69 -14.96 16.36 6.19
N LEU A 70 -14.03 16.04 5.28
CA LEU A 70 -12.60 16.35 5.35
C LEU A 70 -11.95 16.03 6.72
N PRO A 71 -12.12 14.81 7.28
CA PRO A 71 -11.41 14.42 8.51
C PRO A 71 -9.90 14.39 8.31
N TYR A 72 -9.46 14.20 7.06
CA TYR A 72 -8.10 14.43 6.61
C TYR A 72 -8.11 15.30 5.36
N VAL A 73 -7.14 16.21 5.29
CA VAL A 73 -6.83 16.98 4.08
C VAL A 73 -5.55 16.38 3.49
N PRO A 74 -5.63 15.62 2.37
CA PRO A 74 -4.44 15.11 1.72
C PRO A 74 -3.64 16.27 1.14
N LEU A 75 -2.39 16.44 1.58
CA LEU A 75 -1.52 17.54 1.16
C LEU A 75 -0.69 17.18 -0.08
N TRP A 76 -0.38 15.89 -0.27
CA TRP A 76 0.33 15.38 -1.43
C TRP A 76 -0.07 13.92 -1.68
N TYR A 77 0.16 13.46 -2.90
CA TYR A 77 0.17 12.04 -3.25
C TYR A 77 1.62 11.62 -3.46
N GLU A 78 2.02 10.47 -2.92
CA GLU A 78 3.39 9.97 -3.04
C GLU A 78 3.56 9.17 -4.33
N ASP A 79 4.63 9.45 -5.06
CA ASP A 79 5.08 8.60 -6.15
C ASP A 79 5.83 7.39 -5.57
N ASN A 80 5.47 6.20 -6.02
CA ASN A 80 6.28 5.02 -5.77
C ASN A 80 7.42 5.01 -6.80
N VAL A 81 8.68 5.10 -6.34
CA VAL A 81 9.86 5.09 -7.21
C VAL A 81 10.82 4.01 -6.73
N ALA A 82 11.28 3.17 -7.65
CA ALA A 82 12.27 2.14 -7.37
C ALA A 82 13.55 2.38 -8.19
N LEU A 83 14.68 2.42 -7.49
CA LEU A 83 16.01 2.43 -8.08
C LEU A 83 16.73 1.14 -7.68
N SER A 84 17.24 0.42 -8.67
CA SER A 84 18.01 -0.80 -8.45
C SER A 84 19.22 -0.85 -9.38
N THR A 85 20.21 -1.67 -9.02
CA THR A 85 21.35 -1.92 -9.88
C THR A 85 20.90 -2.69 -11.13
N THR A 86 21.64 -2.58 -12.23
CA THR A 86 21.40 -3.41 -13.42
C THR A 86 21.63 -4.90 -13.17
N ALA A 87 22.26 -5.27 -12.05
CA ALA A 87 22.44 -6.65 -11.64
C ALA A 87 21.18 -7.26 -11.02
N ILE A 88 20.14 -6.50 -10.73
CA ILE A 88 18.87 -7.03 -10.20
C ILE A 88 17.84 -7.08 -11.34
N ARG A 89 17.21 -8.25 -11.51
CA ARG A 89 16.15 -8.53 -12.48
C ARG A 89 14.88 -9.00 -11.77
N GLY A 90 13.73 -8.85 -12.42
CA GLY A 90 12.46 -9.40 -11.94
C GLY A 90 11.71 -8.54 -10.91
N TYR A 91 12.29 -7.43 -10.42
CA TYR A 91 11.57 -6.52 -9.53
C TYR A 91 10.42 -5.83 -10.28
N THR A 92 9.22 -5.91 -9.71
CA THR A 92 8.03 -5.20 -10.20
C THR A 92 7.55 -4.25 -9.12
N LEU A 93 7.60 -2.95 -9.43
CA LEU A 93 7.03 -1.91 -8.59
C LEU A 93 5.49 -2.04 -8.55
N LYS A 94 4.91 -1.96 -7.36
CA LYS A 94 3.45 -2.01 -7.17
C LYS A 94 2.91 -0.61 -6.88
N THR A 95 1.68 -0.35 -7.31
CA THR A 95 0.99 0.95 -7.14
C THR A 95 0.66 1.29 -5.69
N ASP A 96 0.62 0.28 -4.81
CA ASP A 96 0.39 0.40 -3.38
C ASP A 96 1.70 0.50 -2.57
N GLY A 97 2.85 0.64 -3.25
CA GLY A 97 4.17 0.78 -2.63
C GLY A 97 4.67 -0.46 -1.89
N ASN A 98 3.99 -1.62 -2.02
CA ASN A 98 4.40 -2.81 -1.30
C ASN A 98 5.74 -3.39 -1.83
N PHE A 99 6.38 -4.21 -0.98
CA PHE A 99 7.67 -4.82 -1.29
C PHE A 99 7.58 -6.29 -1.76
N ASP A 100 6.39 -6.82 -2.07
CA ASP A 100 6.20 -8.21 -2.49
C ASP A 100 6.99 -8.54 -3.78
N GLY A 101 7.27 -7.52 -4.59
CA GLY A 101 8.14 -7.63 -5.76
C GLY A 101 9.56 -8.10 -5.44
N LEU A 102 10.05 -7.90 -4.20
CA LEU A 102 11.36 -8.38 -3.75
C LEU A 102 11.44 -9.91 -3.70
N LEU A 103 10.31 -10.61 -3.51
CA LEU A 103 10.28 -12.08 -3.47
C LEU A 103 10.60 -12.71 -4.83
N HIS A 104 10.51 -11.94 -5.92
CA HIS A 104 10.62 -12.40 -7.29
C HIS A 104 11.91 -11.95 -7.97
N ILE A 105 12.84 -11.33 -7.23
CA ILE A 105 14.08 -10.82 -7.82
C ILE A 105 15.08 -11.92 -8.08
N GLN A 106 15.92 -11.67 -9.06
CA GLN A 106 17.07 -12.51 -9.38
C GLN A 106 18.29 -11.64 -9.59
N TRP A 107 19.45 -12.15 -9.19
CA TRP A 107 20.73 -11.57 -9.59
C TRP A 107 21.02 -11.97 -11.03
N ALA A 108 21.29 -11.00 -11.89
CA ALA A 108 21.89 -11.26 -13.19
C ALA A 108 23.23 -11.95 -12.95
N ALA A 109 23.45 -13.09 -13.61
CA ALA A 109 24.70 -13.83 -13.48
C ALA A 109 25.88 -12.87 -13.75
N SER A 110 26.81 -12.80 -12.80
CA SER A 110 28.07 -12.12 -13.00
C SER A 110 28.73 -12.74 -14.23
N THR A 111 29.00 -11.95 -15.27
CA THR A 111 29.88 -12.41 -16.35
C THR A 111 31.25 -12.61 -15.74
N THR A 112 31.59 -13.84 -15.36
CA THR A 112 32.96 -14.22 -15.03
C THR A 112 33.77 -14.09 -16.31
N ILE A 113 34.47 -12.96 -16.49
CA ILE A 113 35.52 -12.88 -17.49
C ILE A 113 36.64 -13.80 -16.98
N GLN A 114 36.71 -15.03 -17.50
CA GLN A 114 37.91 -15.85 -17.31
C GLN A 114 39.03 -15.23 -18.15
N PRO A 115 40.15 -14.80 -17.55
CA PRO A 115 41.31 -14.39 -18.33
C PRO A 115 41.85 -15.61 -19.07
N GLN A 116 41.77 -15.62 -20.41
CA GLN A 116 42.48 -16.60 -21.22
C GLN A 116 43.98 -16.28 -21.16
N ILE A 117 44.70 -16.93 -20.25
CA ILE A 117 46.15 -17.01 -20.34
C ILE A 117 46.47 -18.06 -21.41
N ALA A 118 46.72 -17.60 -22.63
CA ALA A 118 47.34 -18.44 -23.65
C ALA A 118 48.80 -18.71 -23.21
N ARG A 119 49.04 -19.86 -22.60
CA ARG A 119 50.40 -20.45 -22.57
C ARG A 119 50.54 -21.33 -23.80
N GLY A 120 51.39 -20.90 -24.73
CA GLY A 120 51.83 -21.74 -25.85
C GLY A 120 52.52 -22.98 -25.28
N ALA A 121 52.04 -24.15 -25.70
CA ALA A 121 52.68 -25.44 -25.54
C ALA A 121 53.72 -25.58 -26.67
N ASP A 122 54.99 -25.74 -26.33
CA ASP A 122 55.79 -26.98 -26.45
C ASP A 122 56.82 -26.79 -27.58
N PRO A 123 57.86 -27.63 -27.74
CA PRO A 123 58.53 -28.57 -26.83
C PRO A 123 59.98 -28.18 -26.48
#